data_AF-A0A1I8N8L2-F1
#
_entry.id   AF-A0A1I8N8L2-F1
#
_cell.length_a   1.000
_cell.length_b   1.000
_cell.length_c   1.000
_cell.angle_alpha   90.00
_cell.angle_beta   90.00
_cell.angle_gamma   90.00
#
_symmetry.space_group_name_H-M   'P 1'
#
loop_
_entity.id
_entity.type
_entity.pdbx_description
1 polymer ?
#
loop_
_entity_poly.entity_id
_entity_poly.type
_entity_poly.pdbx_seq_one_letter_code
_entity_poly.pdbx_strand_id
1 'polypeptide(L)'
;MGNQQTKKGGGDNLFTGEELKILETSFRLANGGNTEKITENKLVESWSSIIDKNLAQFTANFLFTQTPQSTPQKTLTHHHSQHIGTITFRKYAEPYYIVERGTIDEQIHFIQTSLGNRSTEDVDLKQLEMYITALLLSYLHMLKSQNTPAFESWHKFGYHCNDRSAQCFAKGLVRHLCKKDSDSTASTSDLEKWLQVNPTFLIIWRCVFSYLYGYAGNGKISKLGNPPSSQILPMQEGLPFGTNYSPMLDIPHVIFVNSNVPVDLQHKWRFLFSSKIMGESFSTMLGKLLKKGPTLLVVEDEDHYIFAGYAPHSWAMGPNFIGDDSAMLFTLSPAMRCFNTTGYNDHYQYLNLGQQTMPNGLGMGGQFGYWGLWLDCEYGIGQSCESCTTFKDYNQLSKRKDFRIRNLEVWGIGDEPKQGDDSDEEGDGTNKRSILDKNLEDRVMLELSGRNMHSDGLREPELDL
;
A
#
# COMPACT_ATOMS: atom_id res chain seq x y z
N MET A 1 61.51 -5.34 24.76
CA MET A 1 60.74 -4.42 25.63
C MET A 1 60.45 -3.17 24.82
N GLY A 2 59.25 -2.68 24.58
CA GLY A 2 57.89 -3.20 24.71
C GLY A 2 57.10 -2.53 23.58
N ASN A 3 56.32 -3.31 22.84
CA ASN A 3 55.47 -2.84 21.75
C ASN A 3 54.29 -2.08 22.39
N GLN A 4 54.21 -0.76 22.18
CA GLN A 4 53.03 0.02 22.56
C GLN A 4 51.89 -0.34 21.61
N GLN A 5 51.14 -1.39 21.96
CA GLN A 5 49.76 -1.53 21.54
C GLN A 5 48.96 -0.40 22.22
N THR A 6 48.79 0.70 21.49
CA THR A 6 47.71 1.65 21.75
C THR A 6 46.40 0.88 21.64
N LYS A 7 45.82 0.56 22.81
CA LYS A 7 44.43 0.15 22.97
C LYS A 7 43.55 1.13 22.19
N LYS A 8 43.04 0.71 21.03
CA LYS A 8 41.87 1.33 20.42
C LYS A 8 40.73 1.18 21.44
N GLY A 9 40.31 2.29 22.01
CA GLY A 9 39.14 2.35 22.88
C GLY A 9 37.93 1.80 22.14
N GLY A 10 37.21 0.89 22.79
CA GLY A 10 35.92 0.39 22.32
C GLY A 10 34.89 1.53 22.40
N GLY A 11 34.64 2.15 21.26
CA GLY A 11 33.41 2.91 21.00
C GLY A 11 32.56 2.10 20.04
N ASP A 12 31.30 1.88 20.41
CA ASP A 12 30.29 1.13 19.67
C ASP A 12 30.33 1.41 18.17
N ASN A 13 30.65 0.40 17.37
CA ASN A 13 30.62 0.53 15.91
C ASN A 13 29.16 0.43 15.46
N LEU A 14 28.53 1.59 15.24
CA LEU A 14 27.12 1.73 14.79
C LEU A 14 26.82 1.05 13.44
N PHE A 15 27.87 0.73 12.68
CA PHE A 15 27.80 0.14 11.35
C PHE A 15 28.73 -1.06 11.24
N THR A 16 28.36 -2.03 10.42
CA THR A 16 29.23 -3.14 10.02
C THR A 16 30.36 -2.64 9.11
N GLY A 17 31.44 -3.43 8.99
CA GLY A 17 32.56 -3.08 8.12
C GLY A 17 32.22 -3.00 6.63
N GLU A 18 31.16 -3.68 6.19
CA GLU A 18 30.65 -3.61 4.81
C GLU A 18 29.84 -2.32 4.60
N GLU A 19 28.94 -1.99 5.52
CA GLU A 19 28.15 -0.76 5.47
C GLU A 19 29.03 0.47 5.48
N LEU A 20 30.08 0.50 6.31
CA LEU A 20 31.04 1.61 6.33
C LEU A 20 31.66 1.85 4.94
N LYS A 21 32.06 0.78 4.23
CA LYS A 21 32.65 0.91 2.89
C LYS A 21 31.66 1.48 1.86
N ILE A 22 30.40 1.06 1.94
CA ILE A 22 29.34 1.56 1.05
C ILE A 22 29.07 3.04 1.36
N LEU A 23 28.89 3.37 2.64
CA LEU A 23 28.65 4.74 3.09
C LEU A 23 29.82 5.69 2.76
N GLU A 24 31.07 5.26 2.92
CA GLU A 24 32.26 6.03 2.54
C GLU A 24 32.33 6.26 1.02
N THR A 25 31.86 5.30 0.23
CA THR A 25 31.79 5.44 -1.23
C THR A 25 30.71 6.44 -1.60
N SER A 26 29.52 6.34 -1.00
CA SER A 26 28.42 7.30 -1.16
C SER A 26 28.84 8.72 -0.75
N PHE A 27 29.53 8.88 0.38
CA PHE A 27 30.04 10.17 0.85
C PHE A 27 31.04 10.80 -0.15
N ARG A 28 31.98 10.01 -0.69
CA ARG A 28 32.94 10.49 -1.69
C ARG A 28 32.26 10.94 -2.97
N LEU A 29 31.22 10.23 -3.41
CA LEU A 29 30.42 10.60 -4.58
C LEU A 29 29.68 11.91 -4.36
N ALA A 30 29.00 12.05 -3.22
CA ALA A 30 28.30 13.28 -2.86
C ALA A 30 29.23 14.49 -2.77
N ASN A 31 30.50 14.26 -2.43
CA ASN A 31 31.49 15.33 -2.23
C ASN A 31 32.43 15.58 -3.43
N GLY A 32 32.26 14.88 -4.55
CA GLY A 32 33.15 15.02 -5.71
C GLY A 32 34.61 14.59 -5.47
N GLY A 33 34.84 13.67 -4.52
CA GLY A 33 36.09 12.92 -4.36
C GLY A 33 37.17 13.50 -3.42
N ASN A 34 37.34 14.82 -3.30
CA ASN A 34 38.60 15.40 -2.80
C ASN A 34 38.53 16.22 -1.50
N THR A 35 37.41 16.24 -0.76
CA THR A 35 37.33 16.99 0.51
C THR A 35 36.81 16.13 1.66
N GLU A 36 37.23 16.43 2.89
CA GLU A 36 36.77 15.72 4.11
C GLU A 36 35.42 16.24 4.62
N LYS A 37 34.92 17.33 4.03
CA LYS A 37 33.76 18.09 4.46
C LYS A 37 32.88 18.41 3.26
N ILE A 38 31.58 18.23 3.39
CA ILE A 38 30.60 18.51 2.32
C ILE A 38 29.72 19.71 2.71
N THR A 39 29.45 20.58 1.74
CA THR A 39 28.55 21.74 1.85
C THR A 39 27.13 21.36 1.41
N GLU A 40 26.13 22.06 1.94
CA GLU A 40 24.71 21.80 1.65
C GLU A 40 24.38 21.79 0.15
N ASN A 41 24.77 22.84 -0.59
CA ASN A 41 24.47 22.97 -2.02
C ASN A 41 24.98 21.76 -2.84
N LYS A 42 26.21 21.31 -2.55
CA LYS A 42 26.80 20.13 -3.22
C LYS A 42 26.05 18.85 -2.89
N LEU A 43 25.67 18.67 -1.62
CA LEU A 43 24.90 17.52 -1.18
C LEU A 43 23.55 17.46 -1.91
N VAL A 44 22.80 18.57 -1.88
CA VAL A 44 21.47 18.67 -2.51
C VAL A 44 21.58 18.48 -4.02
N GLU A 45 22.57 19.07 -4.68
CA GLU A 45 22.83 18.89 -6.12
C GLU A 45 23.10 17.42 -6.45
N SER A 46 23.97 16.75 -5.70
CA SER A 46 24.28 15.34 -5.90
C SER A 46 23.05 14.45 -5.67
N TRP A 47 22.36 14.60 -4.55
CA TRP A 47 21.21 13.78 -4.20
C TRP A 47 20.00 14.02 -5.09
N SER A 48 19.82 15.22 -5.64
CA SER A 48 18.73 15.51 -6.59
C SER A 48 18.83 14.73 -7.91
N SER A 49 19.97 14.10 -8.19
CA SER A 49 20.13 13.17 -9.33
C SER A 49 19.70 11.73 -9.00
N ILE A 50 19.46 11.43 -7.72
CA ILE A 50 19.17 10.09 -7.19
C ILE A 50 17.73 10.00 -6.65
N ILE A 51 17.30 11.03 -5.93
CA ILE A 51 15.99 11.16 -5.27
C ILE A 51 15.33 12.50 -5.59
N ASP A 52 14.08 12.68 -5.16
CA ASP A 52 13.37 13.96 -5.32
C ASP A 52 14.14 15.11 -4.66
N LYS A 53 14.22 16.25 -5.36
CA LYS A 53 14.96 17.43 -4.91
C LYS A 53 14.45 17.95 -3.57
N ASN A 54 13.14 17.89 -3.31
CA ASN A 54 12.59 18.35 -2.03
C ASN A 54 13.00 17.41 -0.91
N LEU A 55 13.02 16.09 -1.14
CA LEU A 55 13.51 15.13 -0.13
C LEU A 55 15.00 15.34 0.17
N ALA A 56 15.80 15.62 -0.86
CA ALA A 56 17.21 15.97 -0.69
C ALA A 56 17.36 17.23 0.18
N GLN A 57 16.56 18.27 -0.07
CA GLN A 57 16.56 19.50 0.73
C GLN A 57 16.08 19.27 2.17
N PHE A 58 14.98 18.54 2.38
CA PHE A 58 14.49 18.20 3.72
C PHE A 58 15.54 17.44 4.53
N THR A 59 16.21 16.47 3.91
CA THR A 59 17.27 15.70 4.58
C THR A 59 18.50 16.57 4.85
N ALA A 60 18.82 17.50 3.95
CA ALA A 60 19.89 18.48 4.17
C ALA A 60 19.57 19.41 5.36
N ASN A 61 18.32 19.86 5.52
CA ASN A 61 17.91 20.68 6.66
C ASN A 61 18.26 19.99 8.00
N PHE A 62 18.03 18.67 8.12
CA PHE A 62 18.45 17.91 9.29
C PHE A 62 19.97 17.86 9.46
N LEU A 63 20.69 17.52 8.38
CA LEU A 63 22.14 17.34 8.44
C LEU A 63 22.90 18.61 8.80
N PHE A 64 22.43 19.76 8.32
CA PHE A 64 23.07 21.06 8.52
C PHE A 64 22.50 21.85 9.70
N THR A 65 21.54 21.29 10.44
CA THR A 65 21.08 21.87 11.72
C THR A 65 21.92 21.35 12.88
N GLN A 66 22.43 22.25 13.73
CA GLN A 66 23.11 21.84 14.97
C GLN A 66 22.15 21.16 15.94
N THR A 67 22.46 19.93 16.31
CA THR A 67 21.85 19.26 17.47
C THR A 67 22.33 19.98 18.74
N PRO A 68 21.45 20.36 19.68
CA PRO A 68 21.87 20.98 20.94
C PRO A 68 22.81 20.02 21.68
N GLN A 69 24.10 20.37 21.79
CA GLN A 69 24.99 19.63 22.66
C GLN A 69 24.51 19.80 24.10
N SER A 70 24.43 18.69 24.82
CA SER A 70 24.20 18.61 26.26
C SER A 70 25.38 19.24 27.02
N THR A 71 25.48 20.56 26.97
CA THR A 71 26.37 21.34 27.81
C THR A 71 25.50 22.04 28.86
N PRO A 72 25.65 21.73 30.16
CA PRO A 72 24.90 22.40 31.19
C PRO A 72 25.51 23.79 31.41
N GLN A 73 24.95 24.81 30.76
CA GLN A 73 24.88 26.22 31.17
C GLN A 73 24.82 27.14 29.94
N LYS A 74 23.64 27.70 29.66
CA LYS A 74 23.38 29.14 29.73
C LYS A 74 21.97 29.47 29.21
N THR A 75 21.14 29.93 30.14
CA THR A 75 20.05 30.91 29.99
C THR A 75 19.20 30.90 28.71
N LEU A 76 17.93 30.55 28.92
CA LEU A 76 16.79 30.73 28.04
C LEU A 76 16.71 32.14 27.44
N THR A 77 16.94 32.26 26.15
CA THR A 77 16.24 33.21 25.25
C THR A 77 16.54 32.80 23.79
N HIS A 78 15.50 32.41 23.05
CA HIS A 78 15.49 32.08 21.61
C HIS A 78 16.49 31.02 21.11
N HIS A 79 16.07 29.75 21.11
CA HIS A 79 16.73 28.67 20.36
C HIS A 79 16.58 28.89 18.84
N HIS A 80 17.44 29.71 18.24
CA HIS A 80 17.66 29.65 16.80
C HIS A 80 18.56 28.44 16.53
N SER A 81 18.03 27.46 15.79
CA SER A 81 18.81 26.37 15.20
C SER A 81 19.97 26.96 14.40
N GLN A 82 21.21 26.79 14.88
CA GLN A 82 22.38 27.29 14.17
C GLN A 82 22.67 26.38 12.97
N HIS A 83 22.73 26.98 11.78
CA HIS A 83 23.09 26.30 10.55
C HIS A 83 24.60 26.07 10.48
N ILE A 84 25.03 24.84 10.23
CA ILE A 84 26.44 24.47 10.07
C ILE A 84 26.83 24.69 8.61
N GLY A 85 28.06 25.15 8.33
CA GLY A 85 28.52 25.36 6.95
C GLY A 85 28.94 24.07 6.21
N THR A 86 29.36 23.05 6.96
CA THR A 86 29.87 21.78 6.41
C THR A 86 29.65 20.61 7.36
N ILE A 87 29.42 19.41 6.84
CA ILE A 87 29.26 18.18 7.64
C ILE A 87 30.41 17.18 7.40
N THR A 88 30.66 16.32 8.40
CA THR A 88 31.62 15.21 8.35
C THR A 88 30.95 13.91 7.93
N PHE A 89 31.74 12.87 7.62
CA PHE A 89 31.22 11.53 7.32
C PHE A 89 30.26 10.99 8.40
N ARG A 90 30.59 11.17 9.69
CA ARG A 90 29.76 10.68 10.80
C ARG A 90 28.36 11.31 10.77
N LYS A 91 28.28 12.63 10.53
CA LYS A 91 27.00 13.34 10.41
C LYS A 91 26.28 12.92 9.12
N TYR A 92 27.00 12.77 8.00
CA TYR A 92 26.43 12.31 6.73
C TYR A 92 25.73 10.95 6.84
N ALA A 93 26.28 10.00 7.59
CA ALA A 93 25.72 8.65 7.75
C ALA A 93 24.55 8.56 8.75
N GLU A 94 24.27 9.63 9.50
CA GLU A 94 23.28 9.64 10.58
C GLU A 94 21.84 9.38 10.09
N PRO A 95 21.34 9.97 8.98
CA PRO A 95 20.00 9.67 8.49
C PRO A 95 19.79 8.18 8.16
N TYR A 96 20.78 7.54 7.55
CA TYR A 96 20.71 6.10 7.27
C TYR A 96 20.62 5.29 8.57
N TYR A 97 21.43 5.62 9.58
CA TYR A 97 21.34 4.98 10.89
C TYR A 97 19.96 5.16 11.53
N ILE A 98 19.43 6.38 11.57
CA ILE A 98 18.15 6.70 12.21
C ILE A 98 17.01 5.92 11.55
N VAL A 99 16.99 5.88 10.21
CA VAL A 99 15.93 5.21 9.45
C VAL A 99 16.00 3.69 9.61
N GLU A 100 17.19 3.11 9.70
CA GLU A 100 17.36 1.65 9.77
C GLU A 100 17.31 1.09 11.20
N ARG A 101 17.81 1.84 12.18
CA ARG A 101 18.07 1.38 13.55
C ARG A 101 17.76 2.40 14.64
N GLY A 102 17.35 3.62 14.28
CA GLY A 102 17.08 4.68 15.25
C GLY A 102 15.89 4.36 16.14
N THR A 103 15.95 4.90 17.35
CA THR A 103 14.81 4.96 18.28
C THR A 103 13.70 5.84 17.71
N ILE A 104 12.47 5.68 18.23
CA ILE A 104 11.35 6.52 17.81
C ILE A 104 11.64 8.01 18.05
N ASP A 105 12.31 8.35 19.16
CA ASP A 105 12.72 9.73 19.46
C ASP A 105 13.69 10.29 18.41
N GLU A 106 14.68 9.50 17.98
CA GLU A 106 15.62 9.89 16.92
C GLU A 106 14.90 10.07 15.58
N GLN A 107 13.92 9.21 15.26
CA GLN A 107 13.12 9.30 14.04
C GLN A 107 12.22 10.55 14.05
N ILE A 108 11.56 10.83 15.16
CA ILE A 108 10.76 12.05 15.36
C ILE A 108 11.63 13.28 15.20
N HIS A 109 12.78 13.30 15.88
CA HIS A 109 13.73 14.42 15.80
C HIS A 109 14.22 14.63 14.38
N PHE A 110 14.53 13.54 13.65
CA PHE A 110 14.93 13.61 12.26
C PHE A 110 13.83 14.22 11.38
N ILE A 111 12.58 13.77 11.52
CA ILE A 111 11.46 14.32 10.77
C ILE A 111 11.26 15.81 11.12
N GLN A 112 11.08 16.16 12.39
CA GLN A 112 10.81 17.54 12.82
C GLN A 112 11.87 18.53 12.36
N THR A 113 13.15 18.16 12.49
CA THR A 113 14.27 18.99 12.05
C THR A 113 14.32 19.09 10.53
N SER A 114 14.02 18.00 9.81
CA SER A 114 13.94 18.02 8.34
C SER A 114 12.88 19.00 7.85
N LEU A 115 11.72 19.04 8.50
CA LEU A 115 10.61 19.94 8.17
C LEU A 115 10.89 21.42 8.48
N GLY A 116 11.97 21.71 9.22
CA GLY A 116 12.30 23.08 9.65
C GLY A 116 11.33 23.62 10.70
N ASN A 117 10.76 22.75 11.54
CA ASN A 117 9.82 23.15 12.57
C ASN A 117 10.47 24.17 13.52
N ARG A 118 9.75 25.26 13.80
CA ARG A 118 10.20 26.31 14.73
C ARG A 118 10.02 25.91 16.20
N SER A 119 9.17 24.92 16.46
CA SER A 119 8.86 24.36 17.77
C SER A 119 9.21 22.87 17.77
N THR A 120 9.69 22.37 18.91
CA THR A 120 9.90 20.93 19.15
C THR A 120 8.63 20.22 19.60
N GLU A 121 7.57 20.97 19.91
CA GLU A 121 6.31 20.45 20.45
C GLU A 121 5.27 20.13 19.37
N ASP A 122 5.40 20.78 18.21
CA ASP A 122 4.42 20.72 17.12
C ASP A 122 5.07 20.38 15.77
N VAL A 123 4.27 19.79 14.89
CA VAL A 123 4.62 19.38 13.53
C VAL A 123 3.74 20.11 12.54
N ASP A 124 4.35 20.83 11.59
CA ASP A 124 3.63 21.44 10.47
C ASP A 124 3.15 20.34 9.51
N LEU A 125 1.83 20.17 9.43
CA LEU A 125 1.21 19.09 8.64
C LEU A 125 1.38 19.30 7.14
N LYS A 126 1.49 20.54 6.67
CA LYS A 126 1.72 20.84 5.26
C LYS A 126 3.16 20.51 4.87
N GLN A 127 4.13 20.80 5.73
CA GLN A 127 5.52 20.39 5.50
C GLN A 127 5.65 18.86 5.53
N LEU A 128 4.97 18.19 6.47
CA LEU A 128 4.95 16.73 6.54
C LEU A 128 4.33 16.11 5.29
N GLU A 129 3.23 16.66 4.77
CA GLU A 129 2.62 16.24 3.51
C GLU A 129 3.61 16.37 2.33
N MET A 130 4.32 17.49 2.24
CA MET A 130 5.35 17.72 1.22
C MET A 130 6.51 16.72 1.35
N TYR A 131 6.96 16.45 2.58
CA TYR A 131 8.00 15.46 2.86
C TYR A 131 7.59 14.06 2.41
N ILE A 132 6.38 13.61 2.77
CA ILE A 132 5.86 12.29 2.40
C ILE A 132 5.64 12.20 0.88
N THR A 133 5.18 13.28 0.23
CA THR A 133 5.05 13.35 -1.22
C THR A 133 6.41 13.15 -1.90
N ALA A 134 7.43 13.92 -1.47
CA ALA A 134 8.78 13.82 -2.00
C ALA A 134 9.39 12.44 -1.75
N LEU A 135 9.07 11.83 -0.61
CA LEU A 135 9.49 10.47 -0.26
C LEU A 135 8.88 9.42 -1.20
N LEU A 136 7.57 9.48 -1.46
CA LEU A 136 6.90 8.59 -2.39
C LEU A 136 7.43 8.75 -3.82
N LEU A 137 7.63 10.00 -4.28
CA LEU A 137 8.20 10.26 -5.61
C LEU A 137 9.62 9.68 -5.74
N SER A 138 10.43 9.80 -4.69
CA SER A 138 11.77 9.18 -4.63
C SER A 138 11.71 7.66 -4.69
N TYR A 139 10.74 7.05 -4.01
CA TYR A 139 10.52 5.60 -4.04
C TYR A 139 10.10 5.12 -5.43
N LEU A 140 9.22 5.84 -6.11
CA LEU A 140 8.80 5.49 -7.46
C LEU A 140 9.91 5.70 -8.49
N HIS A 141 10.72 6.75 -8.33
CA HIS A 141 11.93 6.94 -9.11
C HIS A 141 12.89 5.76 -8.93
N MET A 142 13.14 5.34 -7.68
CA MET A 142 13.94 4.15 -7.38
C MET A 142 13.42 2.89 -8.07
N LEU A 143 12.11 2.60 -7.96
CA LEU A 143 11.51 1.41 -8.58
C LEU A 143 11.67 1.41 -10.11
N LYS A 144 11.52 2.57 -10.73
CA LYS A 144 11.73 2.77 -12.17
C LYS A 144 13.20 2.60 -12.56
N SER A 145 14.12 3.23 -11.84
CA SER A 145 15.56 3.14 -12.12
C SER A 145 16.11 1.73 -11.94
N GLN A 146 15.53 0.94 -11.04
CA GLN A 146 15.90 -0.46 -10.82
C GLN A 146 15.15 -1.44 -11.74
N ASN A 147 14.22 -0.97 -12.56
CA ASN A 147 13.41 -1.80 -13.47
C ASN A 147 12.75 -2.98 -12.74
N THR A 148 12.18 -2.72 -11.56
CA THR A 148 11.64 -3.79 -10.72
C THR A 148 10.47 -4.50 -11.43
N PRO A 149 10.35 -5.85 -11.32
CA PRO A 149 9.28 -6.59 -11.99
C PRO A 149 7.87 -6.08 -11.66
N ALA A 150 7.66 -5.69 -10.40
CA ALA A 150 6.41 -5.11 -9.94
C ALA A 150 6.11 -3.79 -10.65
N PHE A 151 7.05 -2.85 -10.67
CA PHE A 151 6.87 -1.57 -11.35
C PHE A 151 6.58 -1.75 -12.85
N GLU A 152 7.36 -2.58 -13.53
CA GLU A 152 7.17 -2.84 -14.96
C GLU A 152 5.84 -3.53 -15.26
N SER A 153 5.35 -4.38 -14.35
CA SER A 153 4.06 -5.04 -14.52
C SER A 153 2.89 -4.06 -14.63
N TRP A 154 2.97 -2.91 -13.94
CA TRP A 154 1.98 -1.82 -14.02
C TRP A 154 2.33 -0.83 -15.14
N HIS A 155 3.58 -0.36 -15.19
CA HIS A 155 4.02 0.72 -16.06
C HIS A 155 3.80 0.42 -17.55
N LYS A 156 4.04 -0.83 -17.99
CA LYS A 156 3.82 -1.26 -19.38
C LYS A 156 2.38 -1.12 -19.87
N PHE A 157 1.41 -0.99 -18.96
CA PHE A 157 -0.01 -0.81 -19.26
C PHE A 157 -0.50 0.63 -19.02
N GLY A 158 0.42 1.57 -18.90
CA GLY A 158 0.09 2.99 -18.79
C GLY A 158 -0.29 3.45 -17.39
N TYR A 159 0.02 2.66 -16.36
CA TYR A 159 -0.06 3.11 -14.97
C TYR A 159 1.14 3.99 -14.67
N HIS A 160 0.88 5.22 -14.31
CA HIS A 160 1.92 6.20 -14.01
C HIS A 160 1.79 6.70 -12.59
N CYS A 161 2.67 7.63 -12.23
CA CYS A 161 2.48 8.49 -11.07
C CYS A 161 2.33 9.92 -11.59
N ASN A 162 1.36 10.65 -11.05
CA ASN A 162 1.28 12.10 -11.22
C ASN A 162 1.36 12.77 -9.85
N ASP A 163 1.78 14.03 -9.84
CA ASP A 163 1.98 14.79 -8.60
C ASP A 163 0.71 14.86 -7.75
N ARG A 164 -0.46 14.89 -8.39
CA ARG A 164 -1.75 14.95 -7.68
C ARG A 164 -2.03 13.66 -6.90
N SER A 165 -1.83 12.48 -7.50
CA SER A 165 -2.03 11.21 -6.80
C SER A 165 -0.96 10.99 -5.72
N ALA A 166 0.28 11.44 -5.93
CA ALA A 166 1.30 11.43 -4.88
C ALA A 166 0.92 12.33 -3.69
N GLN A 167 0.40 13.54 -3.94
CA GLN A 167 -0.09 14.43 -2.90
C GLN A 167 -1.32 13.86 -2.18
N CYS A 168 -2.26 13.25 -2.90
CA CYS A 168 -3.43 12.63 -2.29
C CYS A 168 -3.05 11.45 -1.39
N PHE A 169 -2.03 10.67 -1.79
CA PHE A 169 -1.44 9.62 -0.96
C PHE A 169 -0.87 10.20 0.34
N ALA A 170 -0.04 11.24 0.25
CA ALA A 170 0.55 11.89 1.42
C ALA A 170 -0.52 12.45 2.35
N LYS A 171 -1.54 13.14 1.82
CA LYS A 171 -2.69 13.63 2.59
C LYS A 171 -3.46 12.50 3.28
N GLY A 172 -3.64 11.38 2.59
CA GLY A 172 -4.30 10.19 3.14
C GLY A 172 -3.58 9.68 4.39
N LEU A 173 -2.25 9.55 4.33
CA LEU A 173 -1.44 9.14 5.48
C LEU A 173 -1.45 10.19 6.61
N VAL A 174 -1.34 11.47 6.28
CA VAL A 174 -1.31 12.56 7.27
C VAL A 174 -2.66 12.73 7.98
N ARG A 175 -3.78 12.37 7.35
CA ARG A 175 -5.13 12.53 7.93
C ARG A 175 -5.28 11.86 9.29
N HIS A 176 -4.55 10.77 9.55
CA HIS A 176 -4.57 10.07 10.84
C HIS A 176 -3.94 10.89 11.99
N LEU A 177 -3.20 11.96 11.67
CA LEU A 177 -2.67 12.93 12.65
C LEU A 177 -3.67 14.04 12.98
N CYS A 178 -4.60 14.34 12.08
CA CYS A 178 -5.54 15.44 12.23
C CYS A 178 -6.66 15.06 13.21
N LYS A 179 -6.93 15.91 14.20
CA LYS A 179 -8.13 15.77 15.06
C LYS A 179 -9.35 16.37 14.36
N LYS A 180 -9.11 17.41 13.55
CA LYS A 180 -10.10 18.05 12.67
C LYS A 180 -9.48 18.32 11.31
N ASP A 181 -10.31 18.33 10.27
CA ASP A 181 -9.87 18.63 8.89
C ASP A 181 -9.25 20.04 8.72
N SER A 182 -9.44 20.93 9.69
CA SER A 182 -8.89 22.30 9.70
C SER A 182 -7.54 22.44 10.40
N ASP A 183 -7.00 21.37 10.99
CA ASP A 183 -5.77 21.45 11.78
C ASP A 183 -4.56 21.71 10.86
N SER A 184 -3.74 22.70 11.21
CA SER A 184 -2.49 23.03 10.49
C SER A 184 -1.26 22.38 11.11
N THR A 185 -1.36 21.96 12.37
CA THR A 185 -0.27 21.38 13.16
C THR A 185 -0.77 20.17 13.95
N ALA A 186 0.13 19.24 14.25
CA ALA A 186 -0.10 18.12 15.18
C ALA A 186 0.98 18.08 16.26
N SER A 187 0.66 17.50 17.42
CA SER A 187 1.63 17.40 18.51
C SER A 187 2.69 16.33 18.25
N THR A 188 3.85 16.44 18.89
CA THR A 188 4.91 15.41 18.83
C THR A 188 4.40 14.02 19.25
N SER A 189 3.51 13.95 20.25
CA SER A 189 2.89 12.68 20.69
C SER A 189 1.97 12.08 19.63
N ASP A 190 1.27 12.91 18.86
CA ASP A 190 0.44 12.44 17.75
C ASP A 190 1.34 11.88 16.62
N LEU A 191 2.48 12.53 16.33
CA LEU A 191 3.49 12.02 15.39
C LEU A 191 4.10 10.68 15.82
N GLU A 192 4.41 10.53 17.11
CA GLU A 192 4.93 9.28 17.67
C GLU A 192 3.96 8.11 17.42
N LYS A 193 2.69 8.28 17.77
CA LYS A 193 1.65 7.28 17.54
C LYS A 193 1.48 6.99 16.06
N TRP A 194 1.54 8.02 15.22
CA TRP A 194 1.42 7.87 13.78
C TRP A 194 2.55 7.03 13.19
N LEU A 195 3.81 7.23 13.62
CA LEU A 195 4.93 6.39 13.16
C LEU A 195 4.71 4.90 13.49
N GLN A 196 4.13 4.60 14.65
CA GLN A 196 3.87 3.22 15.08
C GLN A 196 2.76 2.53 14.26
N VAL A 197 1.80 3.28 13.71
CA VAL A 197 0.62 2.72 13.01
C VAL A 197 0.66 2.89 11.48
N ASN A 198 1.74 3.43 10.92
CA ASN A 198 1.90 3.63 9.47
C ASN A 198 3.11 2.86 8.91
N PRO A 199 3.05 1.52 8.82
CA PRO A 199 4.15 0.70 8.31
C PRO A 199 4.53 1.06 6.88
N THR A 200 3.58 1.48 6.04
CA THR A 200 3.84 1.91 4.66
C THR A 200 4.84 3.05 4.59
N PHE A 201 4.67 4.10 5.42
CA PHE A 201 5.62 5.20 5.45
C PHE A 201 7.02 4.70 5.82
N LEU A 202 7.14 3.88 6.87
CA LEU A 202 8.42 3.35 7.34
C LEU A 202 9.11 2.47 6.30
N ILE A 203 8.38 1.63 5.57
CA ILE A 203 8.93 0.77 4.52
C ILE A 203 9.42 1.61 3.33
N ILE A 204 8.63 2.60 2.88
CA ILE A 204 9.05 3.53 1.82
C ILE A 204 10.30 4.29 2.27
N TRP A 205 10.30 4.78 3.52
CA TRP A 205 11.40 5.53 4.10
C TRP A 205 12.70 4.75 4.10
N ARG A 206 12.67 3.52 4.61
CA ARG A 206 13.83 2.61 4.61
C ARG A 206 14.30 2.25 3.20
N CYS A 207 13.39 1.97 2.28
CA CYS A 207 13.74 1.69 0.88
C CYS A 207 14.51 2.85 0.25
N VAL A 208 13.98 4.07 0.38
CA VAL A 208 14.56 5.26 -0.24
C VAL A 208 15.92 5.60 0.36
N PHE A 209 16.07 5.56 1.68
CA PHE A 209 17.35 5.87 2.32
C PHE A 209 18.41 4.79 2.05
N SER A 210 18.04 3.50 2.06
CA SER A 210 18.95 2.43 1.65
C SER A 210 19.39 2.56 0.19
N TYR A 211 18.49 2.96 -0.71
CA TYR A 211 18.82 3.25 -2.11
C TYR A 211 19.74 4.46 -2.27
N LEU A 212 19.42 5.57 -1.60
CA LEU A 212 20.19 6.82 -1.65
C LEU A 212 21.64 6.60 -1.21
N TYR A 213 21.83 5.95 -0.06
CA TYR A 213 23.15 5.70 0.51
C TYR A 213 23.86 4.50 -0.14
N GLY A 214 23.11 3.57 -0.75
CA GLY A 214 23.66 2.48 -1.55
C GLY A 214 24.11 2.90 -2.96
N TYR A 215 23.77 4.12 -3.42
CA TYR A 215 24.13 4.58 -4.76
C TYR A 215 25.65 4.72 -4.94
N ALA A 216 26.19 4.01 -5.93
CA ALA A 216 27.63 3.91 -6.21
C ALA A 216 28.05 4.60 -7.51
N GLY A 217 27.18 5.40 -8.13
CA GLY A 217 27.44 6.09 -9.40
C GLY A 217 27.08 5.26 -10.63
N ASN A 218 26.84 5.93 -11.76
CA ASN A 218 26.52 5.30 -13.05
C ASN A 218 25.35 4.29 -12.98
N GLY A 219 24.35 4.56 -12.13
CA GLY A 219 23.19 3.68 -11.93
C GLY A 219 23.48 2.39 -11.14
N LYS A 220 24.69 2.19 -10.63
CA LYS A 220 25.03 1.03 -9.79
C LYS A 220 24.57 1.26 -8.34
N ILE A 221 23.94 0.24 -7.77
CA ILE A 221 23.46 0.23 -6.38
C ILE A 221 24.16 -0.88 -5.61
N SER A 222 24.85 -0.53 -4.52
CA SER A 222 25.35 -1.45 -3.52
C SER A 222 24.22 -1.77 -2.54
N LYS A 223 24.06 -3.06 -2.22
CA LYS A 223 23.05 -3.52 -1.26
C LYS A 223 23.43 -3.02 0.13
N LEU A 224 22.58 -2.17 0.70
CA LEU A 224 22.78 -1.58 2.02
C LEU A 224 21.59 -1.99 2.91
N GLY A 225 21.89 -2.56 4.08
CA GLY A 225 20.87 -3.14 4.97
C GLY A 225 20.16 -4.37 4.38
N ASN A 226 19.11 -4.80 5.09
CA ASN A 226 18.24 -5.87 4.60
C ASN A 226 17.04 -5.24 3.86
N PRO A 227 16.66 -5.76 2.68
CA PRO A 227 15.44 -5.29 2.03
C PRO A 227 14.25 -5.58 2.97
N PRO A 228 13.27 -4.67 3.06
CA PRO A 228 12.04 -4.97 3.78
C PRO A 228 11.38 -6.21 3.17
N SER A 229 10.84 -7.07 4.03
CA SER A 229 10.17 -8.32 3.63
C SER A 229 8.90 -8.09 2.82
N SER A 230 8.26 -6.94 2.99
CA SER A 230 6.97 -6.62 2.39
C SER A 230 7.13 -5.75 1.14
N GLN A 231 6.58 -6.22 0.03
CA GLN A 231 6.55 -5.48 -1.22
C GLN A 231 5.30 -4.59 -1.26
N ILE A 232 5.48 -3.27 -1.20
CA ILE A 232 4.36 -2.33 -1.13
C ILE A 232 3.57 -2.29 -2.45
N LEU A 233 4.29 -2.27 -3.58
CA LEU A 233 3.68 -2.32 -4.91
C LEU A 233 3.47 -3.79 -5.32
N PRO A 234 2.23 -4.29 -5.42
CA PRO A 234 1.97 -5.68 -5.81
C PRO A 234 2.40 -5.94 -7.26
N MET A 235 2.61 -7.20 -7.63
CA MET A 235 2.70 -7.59 -9.04
C MET A 235 1.32 -7.51 -9.71
N GLN A 236 1.29 -7.04 -10.95
CA GLN A 236 0.10 -7.02 -11.79
C GLN A 236 0.07 -8.26 -12.69
N GLU A 237 -1.05 -8.99 -12.68
CA GLU A 237 -1.27 -10.15 -13.57
C GLU A 237 -2.61 -10.10 -14.31
N GLY A 238 -2.65 -10.68 -15.51
CA GLY A 238 -3.90 -10.95 -16.24
C GLY A 238 -4.48 -9.79 -17.07
N LEU A 239 -3.82 -8.63 -17.14
CA LEU A 239 -4.30 -7.54 -18.00
C LEU A 239 -3.92 -7.85 -19.47
N PRO A 240 -4.87 -7.76 -20.43
CA PRO A 240 -4.60 -8.12 -21.82
C PRO A 240 -3.71 -7.08 -22.52
N PHE A 241 -2.79 -7.56 -23.37
CA PHE A 241 -1.98 -6.70 -24.24
C PHE A 241 -2.76 -6.21 -25.46
N GLY A 242 -2.41 -5.03 -25.98
CA GLY A 242 -2.94 -4.51 -27.24
C GLY A 242 -4.36 -3.95 -27.18
N THR A 243 -4.94 -3.80 -25.99
CA THR A 243 -6.21 -3.09 -25.80
C THR A 243 -5.99 -1.57 -25.80
N ASN A 244 -6.94 -0.78 -26.31
CA ASN A 244 -7.01 0.68 -26.11
C ASN A 244 -7.41 1.05 -24.67
N TYR A 245 -6.86 0.34 -23.69
CA TYR A 245 -7.14 0.50 -22.29
C TYR A 245 -6.38 1.70 -21.74
N SER A 246 -7.09 2.52 -20.97
CA SER A 246 -6.50 3.60 -20.19
C SER A 246 -6.87 3.35 -18.73
N PRO A 247 -5.89 3.20 -17.84
CA PRO A 247 -6.16 2.91 -16.44
C PRO A 247 -6.85 4.09 -15.76
N MET A 248 -7.79 3.78 -14.86
CA MET A 248 -8.38 4.79 -13.98
C MET A 248 -7.54 5.03 -12.73
N LEU A 249 -6.70 4.05 -12.35
CA LEU A 249 -5.81 4.14 -11.21
C LEU A 249 -4.40 4.60 -11.62
N ASP A 250 -3.70 5.13 -10.63
CA ASP A 250 -2.26 5.44 -10.70
C ASP A 250 -1.52 4.55 -9.70
N ILE A 251 -0.21 4.44 -9.85
CA ILE A 251 0.63 3.65 -8.95
C ILE A 251 0.46 4.05 -7.47
N PRO A 252 0.38 5.36 -7.09
CA PRO A 252 0.08 5.75 -5.71
C PRO A 252 -1.26 5.21 -5.18
N HIS A 253 -2.30 5.12 -6.03
CA HIS A 253 -3.59 4.53 -5.63
C HIS A 253 -3.43 3.04 -5.31
N VAL A 254 -2.71 2.31 -6.15
CA VAL A 254 -2.43 0.88 -5.95
C VAL A 254 -1.65 0.66 -4.66
N ILE A 255 -0.58 1.44 -4.43
CA ILE A 255 0.21 1.39 -3.20
C ILE A 255 -0.65 1.70 -1.97
N PHE A 256 -1.52 2.70 -2.04
CA PHE A 256 -2.41 3.08 -0.95
C PHE A 256 -3.36 1.93 -0.56
N VAL A 257 -4.07 1.37 -1.54
CA VAL A 257 -5.01 0.27 -1.28
C VAL A 257 -4.26 -0.98 -0.82
N ASN A 258 -3.19 -1.37 -1.52
CA ASN A 258 -2.43 -2.57 -1.19
C ASN A 258 -1.77 -2.49 0.20
N SER A 259 -1.48 -1.28 0.69
CA SER A 259 -0.96 -1.10 2.05
C SER A 259 -1.97 -1.43 3.16
N ASN A 260 -3.27 -1.42 2.85
CA ASN A 260 -4.34 -1.64 3.82
C ASN A 260 -4.90 -3.08 3.78
N VAL A 261 -4.66 -3.84 2.71
CA VAL A 261 -5.11 -5.25 2.62
C VAL A 261 -4.24 -6.17 3.47
N PRO A 262 -4.72 -7.38 3.87
CA PRO A 262 -3.94 -8.35 4.63
C PRO A 262 -2.59 -8.69 3.98
N VAL A 263 -1.53 -8.78 4.80
CA VAL A 263 -0.12 -8.86 4.36
C VAL A 263 0.15 -10.04 3.43
N ASP A 264 -0.51 -11.17 3.67
CA ASP A 264 -0.44 -12.41 2.89
C ASP A 264 -1.04 -12.29 1.48
N LEU A 265 -1.83 -11.25 1.22
CA LEU A 265 -2.45 -10.97 -0.08
C LEU A 265 -1.77 -9.82 -0.84
N GLN A 266 -0.83 -9.12 -0.22
CA GLN A 266 -0.21 -7.89 -0.78
C GLN A 266 0.76 -8.13 -1.95
N HIS A 267 1.12 -9.38 -2.25
CA HIS A 267 2.13 -9.69 -3.27
C HIS A 267 1.61 -9.49 -4.70
N LYS A 268 0.30 -9.58 -4.94
CA LYS A 268 -0.25 -9.65 -6.30
C LYS A 268 -1.68 -9.13 -6.42
N TRP A 269 -1.95 -8.42 -7.53
CA TRP A 269 -3.28 -8.09 -8.01
C TRP A 269 -3.53 -8.75 -9.38
N ARG A 270 -4.67 -9.44 -9.50
CA ARG A 270 -5.12 -10.15 -10.70
C ARG A 270 -6.24 -9.36 -11.37
N PHE A 271 -6.07 -8.97 -12.63
CA PHE A 271 -7.12 -8.30 -13.38
C PHE A 271 -8.28 -9.26 -13.68
N LEU A 272 -9.51 -8.88 -13.34
CA LEU A 272 -10.71 -9.71 -13.57
C LEU A 272 -11.66 -9.08 -14.58
N PHE A 273 -11.93 -7.78 -14.45
CA PHE A 273 -12.92 -7.08 -15.27
C PHE A 273 -12.57 -5.60 -15.44
N SER A 274 -12.90 -5.04 -16.61
CA SER A 274 -12.98 -3.60 -16.84
C SER A 274 -14.12 -3.33 -17.80
N SER A 275 -14.96 -2.34 -17.49
CA SER A 275 -16.03 -1.89 -18.39
C SER A 275 -15.48 -1.38 -19.73
N LYS A 276 -14.26 -0.80 -19.73
CA LYS A 276 -13.59 -0.33 -20.95
C LYS A 276 -13.16 -1.45 -21.90
N ILE A 277 -12.96 -2.66 -21.38
CA ILE A 277 -12.47 -3.83 -22.16
C ILE A 277 -13.61 -4.80 -22.46
N MET A 278 -14.48 -5.06 -21.48
CA MET A 278 -15.49 -6.11 -21.52
C MET A 278 -16.93 -5.59 -21.64
N GLY A 279 -17.11 -4.27 -21.75
CA GLY A 279 -18.40 -3.61 -21.90
C GLY A 279 -19.14 -3.37 -20.58
N GLU A 280 -20.23 -2.62 -20.69
CA GLU A 280 -21.05 -2.14 -19.57
C GLU A 280 -22.20 -3.12 -19.26
N SER A 281 -21.86 -4.26 -18.67
CA SER A 281 -22.82 -5.32 -18.36
C SER A 281 -22.58 -5.90 -16.97
N PHE A 282 -23.58 -5.78 -16.09
CA PHE A 282 -23.52 -6.33 -14.73
C PHE A 282 -23.36 -7.85 -14.75
N SER A 283 -24.08 -8.55 -15.63
CA SER A 283 -23.98 -10.01 -15.78
C SER A 283 -22.58 -10.45 -16.27
N THR A 284 -21.96 -9.68 -17.17
CA THR A 284 -20.60 -9.95 -17.64
C THR A 284 -19.58 -9.77 -16.51
N MET A 285 -19.70 -8.67 -15.76
CA MET A 285 -18.87 -8.42 -14.57
C MET A 285 -19.04 -9.56 -13.55
N LEU A 286 -20.27 -9.95 -13.25
CA LEU A 286 -20.55 -10.98 -12.26
C LEU A 286 -19.92 -12.33 -12.65
N GLY A 287 -19.98 -12.70 -13.92
CA GLY A 287 -19.30 -13.89 -14.44
C GLY A 287 -17.76 -13.88 -14.30
N LYS A 288 -17.16 -12.70 -14.11
CA LYS A 288 -15.72 -12.52 -13.83
C LYS A 288 -15.40 -12.33 -12.35
N LEU A 289 -16.39 -11.98 -11.55
CA LEU A 289 -16.28 -11.67 -10.12
C LEU A 289 -16.45 -12.90 -9.22
N LEU A 290 -17.39 -13.78 -9.56
CA LEU A 290 -17.76 -14.93 -8.72
C LEU A 290 -16.61 -15.94 -8.56
N LYS A 291 -16.45 -16.47 -7.34
CA LYS A 291 -15.46 -17.51 -6.99
C LYS A 291 -14.01 -17.11 -7.30
N LYS A 292 -13.68 -15.84 -7.11
CA LYS A 292 -12.34 -15.30 -7.34
C LYS A 292 -11.55 -14.99 -6.07
N GLY A 293 -12.11 -15.29 -4.90
CA GLY A 293 -11.53 -14.96 -3.60
C GLY A 293 -11.72 -13.50 -3.25
N PRO A 294 -10.82 -12.93 -2.42
CA PRO A 294 -10.82 -11.52 -2.10
C PRO A 294 -10.74 -10.66 -3.37
N THR A 295 -11.60 -9.65 -3.47
CA THR A 295 -11.66 -8.76 -4.64
C THR A 295 -11.68 -7.30 -4.25
N LEU A 296 -11.19 -6.45 -5.14
CA LEU A 296 -11.30 -5.00 -5.07
C LEU A 296 -12.16 -4.52 -6.23
N LEU A 297 -13.29 -3.93 -5.90
CA LEU A 297 -14.18 -3.24 -6.83
C LEU A 297 -13.75 -1.77 -6.89
N VAL A 298 -13.40 -1.27 -8.07
CA VAL A 298 -12.95 0.13 -8.28
C VAL A 298 -13.91 0.83 -9.22
N VAL A 299 -14.48 1.93 -8.76
CA VAL A 299 -15.51 2.70 -9.46
C VAL A 299 -14.98 4.11 -9.74
N GLU A 300 -15.12 4.56 -10.98
CA GLU A 300 -15.05 5.97 -11.34
C GLU A 300 -16.46 6.46 -11.69
N ASP A 301 -16.95 7.50 -11.02
CA ASP A 301 -18.23 8.13 -11.36
C ASP A 301 -18.10 9.18 -12.48
N GLU A 302 -19.24 9.65 -13.00
CA GLU A 302 -19.27 10.72 -14.03
C GLU A 302 -18.74 12.07 -13.54
N ASP A 303 -18.63 12.28 -12.22
CA ASP A 303 -18.02 13.46 -11.59
C ASP A 303 -16.50 13.29 -11.35
N HIS A 304 -15.90 12.20 -11.85
CA HIS A 304 -14.47 11.84 -11.73
C HIS A 304 -13.99 11.52 -10.31
N TYR A 305 -14.90 11.15 -9.41
CA TYR A 305 -14.54 10.57 -8.13
C TYR A 305 -14.15 9.12 -8.36
N ILE A 306 -13.06 8.71 -7.73
CA ILE A 306 -12.59 7.32 -7.77
C ILE A 306 -12.70 6.79 -6.35
N PHE A 307 -13.38 5.67 -6.19
CA PHE A 307 -13.56 4.99 -4.92
C PHE A 307 -13.55 3.48 -5.12
N ALA A 308 -13.35 2.74 -4.04
CA ALA A 308 -13.25 1.30 -4.12
C ALA A 308 -13.85 0.60 -2.90
N GLY A 309 -14.18 -0.68 -3.07
CA GLY A 309 -14.57 -1.58 -1.99
C GLY A 309 -13.74 -2.85 -2.04
N TYR A 310 -13.06 -3.17 -0.94
CA TYR A 310 -12.37 -4.43 -0.74
C TYR A 310 -13.32 -5.44 -0.08
N ALA A 311 -13.62 -6.47 -0.84
CA ALA A 311 -14.47 -7.60 -0.51
C ALA A 311 -13.57 -8.78 -0.09
N PRO A 312 -13.54 -9.16 1.20
CA PRO A 312 -12.56 -10.13 1.70
C PRO A 312 -12.87 -11.58 1.29
N HIS A 313 -14.11 -11.87 0.87
CA HIS A 313 -14.52 -13.24 0.47
C HIS A 313 -14.95 -13.28 -0.98
N SER A 314 -14.96 -14.50 -1.55
CA SER A 314 -15.64 -14.77 -2.81
C SER A 314 -17.11 -14.33 -2.73
N TRP A 315 -17.56 -13.52 -3.70
CA TRP A 315 -18.96 -13.13 -3.78
C TRP A 315 -19.88 -14.35 -3.96
N ALA A 316 -20.95 -14.41 -3.18
CA ALA A 316 -21.99 -15.43 -3.27
C ALA A 316 -23.36 -14.78 -3.49
N MET A 317 -24.19 -15.41 -4.32
CA MET A 317 -25.56 -14.95 -4.56
C MET A 317 -26.47 -15.38 -3.42
N GLY A 318 -27.21 -14.45 -2.84
CA GLY A 318 -28.18 -14.75 -1.80
C GLY A 318 -28.83 -13.50 -1.19
N PRO A 319 -29.87 -13.69 -0.36
CA PRO A 319 -30.57 -12.59 0.31
C PRO A 319 -29.83 -12.04 1.54
N ASN A 320 -28.79 -12.73 2.01
CA ASN A 320 -28.06 -12.40 3.23
C ASN A 320 -26.75 -11.70 2.92
N PHE A 321 -26.30 -10.92 3.89
CA PHE A 321 -24.94 -10.39 3.88
C PHE A 321 -23.93 -11.50 4.21
N ILE A 322 -22.74 -11.43 3.61
CA ILE A 322 -21.61 -12.32 3.84
C ILE A 322 -20.32 -11.51 4.03
N GLY A 323 -19.20 -12.19 4.28
CA GLY A 323 -17.88 -11.60 4.48
C GLY A 323 -17.52 -11.46 5.95
N ASP A 324 -16.43 -10.75 6.23
CA ASP A 324 -15.90 -10.55 7.58
C ASP A 324 -15.47 -9.09 7.82
N ASP A 325 -14.96 -8.85 9.02
CA ASP A 325 -14.57 -7.54 9.53
C ASP A 325 -13.31 -6.95 8.87
N SER A 326 -12.65 -7.69 7.96
CA SER A 326 -11.55 -7.18 7.14
C SER A 326 -12.02 -6.43 5.88
N ALA A 327 -13.33 -6.37 5.63
CA ALA A 327 -13.91 -5.55 4.57
C ALA A 327 -13.56 -4.07 4.73
N MET A 328 -13.32 -3.38 3.61
CA MET A 328 -12.96 -1.95 3.63
C MET A 328 -13.59 -1.19 2.48
N LEU A 329 -13.89 0.09 2.69
CA LEU A 329 -14.18 1.03 1.62
C LEU A 329 -13.06 2.06 1.49
N PHE A 330 -12.89 2.61 0.30
CA PHE A 330 -11.86 3.59 0.00
C PHE A 330 -12.43 4.75 -0.81
N THR A 331 -12.01 5.98 -0.52
CA THR A 331 -11.95 7.02 -1.54
C THR A 331 -10.52 7.10 -2.06
N LEU A 332 -10.34 7.37 -3.35
CA LEU A 332 -9.04 7.43 -4.02
C LEU A 332 -8.81 8.80 -4.68
N SER A 333 -9.84 9.36 -5.32
CA SER A 333 -9.85 10.72 -5.86
C SER A 333 -11.17 11.41 -5.49
N PRO A 334 -11.16 12.68 -5.03
CA PRO A 334 -10.03 13.61 -4.99
C PRO A 334 -9.17 13.51 -3.71
N ALA A 335 -9.45 12.59 -2.80
CA ALA A 335 -8.69 12.37 -1.58
C ALA A 335 -8.65 10.88 -1.23
N MET A 336 -7.48 10.39 -0.79
CA MET A 336 -7.33 9.00 -0.38
C MET A 336 -7.75 8.79 1.07
N ARG A 337 -8.67 7.85 1.31
CA ARG A 337 -9.12 7.44 2.65
C ARG A 337 -9.39 5.95 2.66
N CYS A 338 -9.19 5.33 3.80
CA CYS A 338 -9.56 3.94 4.09
C CYS A 338 -10.59 3.94 5.22
N PHE A 339 -11.69 3.24 5.03
CA PHE A 339 -12.75 3.09 6.03
C PHE A 339 -12.82 1.61 6.43
N ASN A 340 -12.22 1.31 7.57
CA ASN A 340 -12.26 -0.02 8.19
C ASN A 340 -13.62 -0.27 8.85
N THR A 341 -13.95 -1.52 9.14
CA THR A 341 -15.22 -1.86 9.79
C THR A 341 -15.30 -1.30 11.22
N THR A 342 -16.53 -1.06 11.71
CA THR A 342 -16.80 -0.66 13.09
C THR A 342 -17.01 -1.84 14.04
N GLY A 343 -17.28 -3.04 13.49
CA GLY A 343 -17.76 -4.20 14.22
C GLY A 343 -19.21 -4.08 14.75
N TYR A 344 -19.94 -3.01 14.39
CA TYR A 344 -21.32 -2.79 14.87
C TYR A 344 -22.34 -3.75 14.24
N ASN A 345 -22.12 -4.13 12.98
CA ASN A 345 -22.93 -5.09 12.23
C ASN A 345 -22.04 -5.89 11.27
N ASP A 346 -22.62 -6.92 10.66
CA ASP A 346 -22.00 -7.86 9.74
C ASP A 346 -22.41 -7.62 8.26
N HIS A 347 -22.85 -6.40 7.93
CA HIS A 347 -23.37 -6.06 6.61
C HIS A 347 -22.27 -5.77 5.57
N TYR A 348 -21.28 -6.66 5.43
CA TYR A 348 -20.06 -6.38 4.68
C TYR A 348 -20.21 -6.48 3.17
N GLN A 349 -20.80 -7.58 2.68
CA GLN A 349 -20.96 -7.85 1.24
C GLN A 349 -22.37 -8.39 0.99
N TYR A 350 -23.06 -7.84 0.01
CA TYR A 350 -24.38 -8.29 -0.43
C TYR A 350 -24.37 -8.44 -1.94
N LEU A 351 -24.89 -9.55 -2.44
CA LEU A 351 -25.09 -9.77 -3.87
C LEU A 351 -26.34 -10.60 -4.08
N ASN A 352 -27.31 -10.04 -4.79
CA ASN A 352 -28.56 -10.73 -5.08
C ASN A 352 -29.12 -10.33 -6.45
N LEU A 353 -29.90 -11.21 -7.06
CA LEU A 353 -30.51 -11.01 -8.37
C LEU A 353 -31.88 -11.71 -8.45
N GLY A 354 -32.74 -11.21 -9.33
CA GLY A 354 -34.04 -11.83 -9.65
C GLY A 354 -35.08 -11.79 -8.53
N GLN A 355 -34.88 -10.99 -7.49
CA GLN A 355 -35.81 -10.86 -6.37
C GLN A 355 -36.85 -9.76 -6.62
N GLN A 356 -38.08 -9.98 -6.15
CA GLN A 356 -39.16 -8.99 -6.28
C GLN A 356 -39.16 -7.97 -5.14
N THR A 357 -38.78 -8.39 -3.93
CA THR A 357 -38.88 -7.58 -2.71
C THR A 357 -37.53 -7.14 -2.15
N MET A 358 -36.44 -7.73 -2.66
CA MET A 358 -35.08 -7.48 -2.19
C MET A 358 -34.30 -6.73 -3.27
N PRO A 359 -33.32 -5.87 -2.90
CA PRO A 359 -32.49 -5.17 -3.86
C PRO A 359 -31.72 -6.15 -4.77
N ASN A 360 -31.70 -5.87 -6.07
CA ASN A 360 -30.95 -6.66 -7.05
C ASN A 360 -29.71 -5.89 -7.48
N GLY A 361 -28.53 -6.43 -7.20
CA GLY A 361 -27.27 -5.74 -7.39
C GLY A 361 -26.23 -6.20 -6.39
N LEU A 362 -25.19 -5.38 -6.24
CA LEU A 362 -24.05 -5.60 -5.37
C LEU A 362 -23.92 -4.45 -4.37
N GLY A 363 -23.82 -4.76 -3.09
CA GLY A 363 -23.71 -3.79 -2.01
C GLY A 363 -22.58 -4.10 -1.03
N MET A 364 -22.02 -3.05 -0.42
CA MET A 364 -21.05 -3.14 0.65
C MET A 364 -21.34 -2.12 1.75
N GLY A 365 -21.55 -2.60 2.98
CA GLY A 365 -21.86 -1.79 4.14
C GLY A 365 -23.22 -1.10 4.12
N GLY A 366 -23.69 -0.78 5.32
CA GLY A 366 -24.92 -0.04 5.54
C GLY A 366 -26.09 -0.97 5.71
N GLN A 367 -27.23 -0.64 5.12
CA GLN A 367 -28.44 -1.47 5.13
C GLN A 367 -29.23 -1.22 3.84
N PHE A 368 -30.27 -2.01 3.57
CA PHE A 368 -31.09 -1.82 2.38
C PHE A 368 -31.62 -0.39 2.29
N GLY A 369 -31.33 0.27 1.16
CA GLY A 369 -31.69 1.68 0.89
C GLY A 369 -30.74 2.73 1.48
N TYR A 370 -29.78 2.32 2.31
CA TYR A 370 -28.77 3.17 2.94
C TYR A 370 -27.38 2.52 2.86
N TRP A 371 -26.91 2.35 1.62
CA TRP A 371 -25.67 1.65 1.31
C TRP A 371 -24.43 2.51 1.49
N GLY A 372 -23.34 1.91 1.99
CA GLY A 372 -22.00 2.50 1.91
C GLY A 372 -21.49 2.55 0.47
N LEU A 373 -21.66 1.46 -0.26
CA LEU A 373 -21.46 1.36 -1.71
C LEU A 373 -22.51 0.41 -2.30
N TRP A 374 -23.21 0.84 -3.33
CA TRP A 374 -24.18 0.03 -4.07
C TRP A 374 -23.97 0.19 -5.56
N LEU A 375 -24.00 -0.92 -6.28
CA LEU A 375 -24.10 -0.99 -7.74
C LEU A 375 -25.37 -1.77 -8.10
N ASP A 376 -26.25 -1.13 -8.86
CA ASP A 376 -27.49 -1.78 -9.28
C ASP A 376 -27.25 -2.85 -10.34
N CYS A 377 -28.11 -3.87 -10.39
CA CYS A 377 -28.10 -4.85 -11.46
C CYS A 377 -28.40 -4.23 -12.84
N GLU A 378 -29.15 -3.13 -12.88
CA GLU A 378 -29.22 -2.21 -14.00
C GLU A 378 -27.91 -1.42 -14.04
N TYR A 379 -26.90 -2.01 -14.69
CA TYR A 379 -25.55 -1.46 -14.82
C TYR A 379 -25.58 0.06 -15.09
N GLY A 380 -24.65 0.79 -14.47
CA GLY A 380 -24.50 2.23 -14.64
C GLY A 380 -25.15 3.06 -13.53
N ILE A 381 -25.96 2.46 -12.66
CA ILE A 381 -26.56 3.10 -11.48
C ILE A 381 -25.80 2.66 -10.23
N GLY A 382 -25.43 3.62 -9.38
CA GLY A 382 -24.88 3.32 -8.07
C GLY A 382 -25.33 4.30 -6.99
N GLN A 383 -25.15 3.89 -5.74
CA GLN A 383 -25.43 4.73 -4.57
C GLN A 383 -24.29 4.65 -3.55
N SER A 384 -23.94 5.77 -2.94
CA SER A 384 -23.15 5.82 -1.71
C SER A 384 -23.78 6.85 -0.79
N CYS A 385 -24.20 6.45 0.41
CA CYS A 385 -24.93 7.36 1.31
C CYS A 385 -23.97 8.32 2.03
N GLU A 386 -24.52 9.36 2.67
CA GLU A 386 -23.70 10.30 3.45
C GLU A 386 -23.13 9.68 4.74
N SER A 387 -23.76 8.60 5.23
CA SER A 387 -23.34 7.87 6.41
C SER A 387 -23.56 6.37 6.23
N CYS A 388 -22.73 5.58 6.92
CA CYS A 388 -22.78 4.13 6.95
C CYS A 388 -22.29 3.68 8.33
N THR A 389 -23.05 2.82 9.02
CA THR A 389 -22.69 2.34 10.36
C THR A 389 -21.68 1.19 10.34
N THR A 390 -21.54 0.50 9.20
CA THR A 390 -20.63 -0.65 9.05
C THR A 390 -19.17 -0.22 9.03
N PHE A 391 -18.87 0.98 8.52
CA PHE A 391 -17.51 1.46 8.33
C PHE A 391 -17.22 2.70 9.19
N LYS A 392 -16.07 2.68 9.87
CA LYS A 392 -15.62 3.72 10.81
C LYS A 392 -15.23 4.98 10.05
N ASP A 393 -15.61 6.14 10.59
CA ASP A 393 -15.32 7.46 10.05
C ASP A 393 -15.76 7.63 8.57
N TYR A 394 -16.72 6.81 8.14
CA TYR A 394 -17.22 6.77 6.77
C TYR A 394 -17.80 8.11 6.34
N ASN A 395 -17.50 8.49 5.11
CA ASN A 395 -18.18 9.55 4.39
C ASN A 395 -18.56 9.08 2.98
N GLN A 396 -19.44 9.85 2.35
CA GLN A 396 -19.89 9.56 1.00
C GLN A 396 -18.70 9.39 0.03
N LEU A 397 -18.70 8.28 -0.70
CA LEU A 397 -17.60 7.91 -1.58
C LEU A 397 -17.61 8.71 -2.89
N SER A 398 -18.79 8.86 -3.47
CA SER A 398 -19.05 9.60 -4.71
C SER A 398 -19.32 11.07 -4.43
N LYS A 399 -19.37 11.89 -5.49
CA LYS A 399 -19.72 13.32 -5.34
C LYS A 399 -21.13 13.53 -4.80
N ARG A 400 -22.07 12.67 -5.18
CA ARG A 400 -23.50 12.71 -4.85
C ARG A 400 -23.96 11.34 -4.35
N LYS A 401 -25.03 11.30 -3.56
CA LYS A 401 -25.60 10.05 -3.04
C LYS A 401 -25.86 9.04 -4.16
N ASP A 402 -26.65 9.45 -5.14
CA ASP A 402 -26.91 8.70 -6.35
C ASP A 402 -25.89 9.13 -7.41
N PHE A 403 -25.19 8.17 -8.00
CA PHE A 403 -24.16 8.44 -9.00
C PHE A 403 -24.32 7.54 -10.24
N ARG A 404 -23.74 7.99 -11.34
CA ARG A 404 -23.62 7.21 -12.58
C ARG A 404 -22.20 6.68 -12.71
N ILE A 405 -22.08 5.40 -13.02
CA ILE A 405 -20.79 4.73 -13.19
C ILE A 405 -20.24 5.16 -14.55
N ARG A 406 -19.08 5.81 -14.55
CA ARG A 406 -18.33 6.11 -15.77
C ARG A 406 -17.45 4.93 -16.16
N ASN A 407 -16.69 4.40 -15.20
CA ASN A 407 -15.85 3.23 -15.43
C ASN A 407 -15.89 2.30 -14.21
N LEU A 408 -15.77 1.00 -14.46
CA LEU A 408 -15.76 -0.02 -13.42
C LEU A 408 -14.63 -1.02 -13.67
N GLU A 409 -13.85 -1.31 -12.64
CA GLU A 409 -12.81 -2.33 -12.64
C GLU A 409 -12.96 -3.28 -11.47
N VAL A 410 -12.58 -4.54 -11.68
CA VAL A 410 -12.51 -5.56 -10.64
C VAL A 410 -11.14 -6.21 -10.68
N TRP A 411 -10.51 -6.28 -9.50
CA TRP A 411 -9.22 -6.91 -9.28
C TRP A 411 -9.37 -8.01 -8.23
N GLY A 412 -8.79 -9.20 -8.47
CA GLY A 412 -8.59 -10.21 -7.44
C GLY A 412 -7.32 -9.86 -6.64
N ILE A 413 -7.38 -9.97 -5.32
CA ILE A 413 -6.28 -9.61 -4.42
C ILE A 413 -5.65 -10.89 -3.88
N GLY A 414 -4.33 -11.03 -4.02
CA GLY A 414 -3.61 -12.25 -3.73
C GLY A 414 -3.81 -13.35 -4.78
N ASP A 415 -3.50 -14.59 -4.38
CA ASP A 415 -3.67 -15.76 -5.23
C ASP A 415 -5.15 -16.13 -5.42
N GLU A 416 -5.46 -16.79 -6.53
CA GLU A 416 -6.81 -17.33 -6.73
C GLU A 416 -7.03 -18.49 -5.77
N PRO A 417 -8.16 -18.54 -5.03
CA PRO A 417 -8.47 -19.69 -4.19
C PRO A 417 -8.45 -20.98 -5.02
N LYS A 418 -7.87 -22.04 -4.47
CA LYS A 418 -7.93 -23.36 -5.10
C LYS A 418 -9.37 -23.85 -4.98
N GLN A 419 -9.93 -24.38 -6.07
CA GLN A 419 -11.27 -24.99 -6.05
C GLN A 419 -11.27 -26.16 -5.05
N GLY A 420 -11.74 -25.90 -3.83
CA GLY A 420 -11.68 -26.82 -2.69
C GLY A 420 -11.62 -26.12 -1.33
N ASP A 421 -11.13 -24.87 -1.27
CA ASP A 421 -10.91 -24.17 0.01
C ASP A 421 -12.10 -23.26 0.43
N ASP A 422 -12.99 -22.88 -0.50
CA ASP A 422 -14.18 -22.03 -0.26
C ASP A 422 -15.50 -22.84 -0.13
N SER A 423 -15.43 -24.18 -0.02
CA SER A 423 -16.63 -24.98 0.28
C SER A 423 -16.77 -25.13 1.79
N ASP A 424 -17.20 -24.07 2.46
CA ASP A 424 -17.76 -24.24 3.79
C ASP A 424 -19.01 -25.13 3.71
N GLU A 425 -19.03 -26.04 4.67
CA GLU A 425 -19.78 -27.28 4.74
C GLU A 425 -21.30 -27.08 4.88
N GLU A 426 -22.08 -27.78 4.06
CA GLU A 426 -23.12 -28.64 4.61
C GLU A 426 -22.76 -30.10 4.28
N GLY A 427 -22.32 -30.84 5.31
CA GLY A 427 -22.34 -32.31 5.29
C GLY A 427 -21.00 -32.98 5.61
N ASP A 428 -20.85 -33.29 6.90
CA ASP A 428 -20.20 -34.45 7.53
C ASP A 428 -18.92 -35.04 6.92
N GLY A 429 -17.94 -35.23 7.79
CA GLY A 429 -16.64 -35.77 7.46
C GLY A 429 -16.69 -37.18 6.88
N THR A 430 -15.61 -37.50 6.17
CA THR A 430 -15.21 -38.79 5.60
C THR A 430 -15.73 -39.11 4.18
N ASN A 431 -14.75 -39.46 3.34
CA ASN A 431 -14.82 -39.88 1.94
C ASN A 431 -15.16 -38.82 0.88
N LYS A 432 -14.10 -38.45 0.14
CA LYS A 432 -14.15 -37.82 -1.18
C LYS A 432 -15.02 -38.65 -2.12
N ARG A 433 -16.31 -38.33 -2.23
CA ARG A 433 -17.19 -38.87 -3.26
C ARG A 433 -16.91 -38.17 -4.58
N SER A 434 -16.65 -38.97 -5.62
CA SER A 434 -16.42 -38.47 -6.98
C SER A 434 -17.71 -37.82 -7.51
N ILE A 435 -17.59 -36.90 -8.47
CA ILE A 435 -18.73 -36.26 -9.14
C ILE A 435 -19.68 -37.31 -9.76
N LEU A 436 -19.17 -38.50 -10.09
CA LEU A 436 -19.94 -39.65 -10.56
C LEU A 436 -20.85 -40.31 -9.50
N ASP A 437 -20.62 -40.08 -8.20
CA ASP A 437 -21.44 -40.65 -7.12
C ASP A 437 -22.68 -39.79 -6.81
N LYS A 438 -22.76 -38.57 -7.36
CA LYS A 438 -23.86 -37.62 -7.07
C LYS A 438 -25.13 -37.85 -7.89
N ASN A 439 -25.06 -38.56 -9.02
CA ASN A 439 -26.23 -38.81 -9.88
C ASN A 439 -26.31 -40.28 -10.33
N LEU A 440 -27.10 -41.07 -9.60
CA LEU A 440 -27.39 -42.46 -9.93
C LEU A 440 -28.09 -42.58 -11.30
N GLU A 441 -28.90 -41.59 -11.66
CA GLU A 441 -29.67 -41.54 -12.92
C GLU A 441 -28.76 -41.36 -14.15
N ASP A 442 -27.74 -40.51 -14.06
CA ASP A 442 -26.78 -40.29 -15.15
C ASP A 442 -25.91 -41.53 -15.40
N ARG A 443 -25.57 -42.26 -14.33
CA ARG A 443 -24.81 -43.52 -14.43
C ARG A 443 -25.62 -44.60 -15.14
N VAL A 444 -26.90 -44.74 -14.80
CA VAL A 444 -27.82 -45.70 -15.45
C VAL A 444 -28.05 -45.32 -16.92
N MET A 445 -28.18 -44.02 -17.24
CA MET A 445 -28.30 -43.53 -18.62
C MET A 445 -27.04 -43.77 -19.47
N LEU A 446 -25.84 -43.61 -18.90
CA LEU A 446 -24.58 -43.87 -19.58
C LEU A 446 -24.40 -45.36 -19.93
N GLU A 447 -24.80 -46.25 -19.02
CA GLU A 447 -24.73 -47.70 -19.20
C GLU A 447 -25.75 -48.20 -20.25
N LEU A 448 -26.96 -47.63 -20.24
CA LEU A 448 -27.98 -47.86 -21.27
C LEU A 448 -27.58 -47.33 -22.67
N SER A 449 -26.66 -46.37 -22.73
CA SER A 449 -26.14 -45.81 -23.99
C SER A 449 -25.00 -46.63 -24.64
N GLY A 450 -24.62 -47.76 -24.03
CA GLY A 450 -23.58 -48.66 -24.58
C GLY A 450 -22.15 -48.13 -24.46
N ARG A 451 -21.91 -47.13 -23.59
CA ARG A 451 -20.56 -46.60 -23.31
C ARG A 451 -19.99 -47.29 -22.07
N ASN A 452 -18.97 -48.13 -22.26
CA ASN A 452 -18.22 -48.72 -21.15
C ASN A 452 -17.38 -47.67 -20.40
N MET A 453 -17.48 -47.64 -19.08
CA MET A 453 -16.64 -46.81 -18.22
C MET A 453 -15.25 -47.43 -18.05
N HIS A 454 -14.19 -46.64 -18.26
CA HIS A 454 -12.80 -47.10 -18.19
C HIS A 454 -12.05 -46.70 -16.90
N SER A 455 -12.74 -46.32 -15.83
CA SER A 455 -12.09 -45.85 -14.58
C SER A 455 -12.08 -46.85 -13.40
N ASP A 456 -12.59 -48.07 -13.58
CA ASP A 456 -12.65 -49.06 -12.48
C ASP A 456 -11.29 -49.72 -12.15
N GLY A 457 -10.22 -49.42 -12.88
CA GLY A 457 -8.92 -50.11 -12.76
C GLY A 457 -7.93 -49.58 -11.72
N LEU A 458 -8.26 -48.55 -10.92
CA LEU A 458 -7.34 -47.94 -9.95
C LEU A 458 -7.92 -47.81 -8.53
N ARG A 459 -8.88 -48.67 -8.16
CA ARG A 459 -9.30 -48.80 -6.77
C ARG A 459 -8.61 -50.01 -6.17
N GLU A 460 -7.65 -49.77 -5.26
CA GLU A 460 -7.23 -50.83 -4.35
C GLU A 460 -8.45 -51.21 -3.49
N PRO A 461 -8.79 -52.50 -3.35
CA PRO A 461 -9.87 -52.91 -2.48
C PRO A 461 -9.48 -52.63 -1.03
N GLU A 462 -10.31 -51.88 -0.31
CA GLU A 462 -10.23 -51.80 1.14
C GLU A 462 -10.34 -53.22 1.71
N LEU A 463 -9.29 -53.67 2.39
CA LEU A 463 -9.32 -54.87 3.21
C LEU A 463 -10.12 -54.52 4.46
N ASP A 464 -11.31 -55.11 4.60
CA ASP A 464 -12.08 -55.08 5.83
C ASP A 464 -11.27 -55.74 6.97
N LEU A 465 -10.81 -54.92 7.94
CA LEU A 465 -10.89 -55.15 9.40
C LEU A 465 -10.34 -53.96 10.20
#